data_AF-A0A401U0E0-F1
#
_entry.id   AF-A0A401U0E0-F1
#
_cell.length_a   1.000
_cell.length_b   1.000
_cell.length_c   1.000
_cell.angle_alpha   90.00
_cell.angle_beta   90.00
_cell.angle_gamma   90.00
#
_symmetry.space_group_name_H-M   'P 1'
#
loop_
_entity.id
_entity.type
_entity.pdbx_description
1 polymer ?
#
loop_
_entity_poly.entity_id
_entity_poly.type
_entity_poly.pdbx_seq_one_letter_code
_entity_poly.pdbx_strand_id
1 'polypeptide(L)'
;PCVVISERSATRLAGHIIRGEAPVEEDQRTRRASVMSLVRDMVAAFTSNADPLLGLFGAFAYDLVFQIEDLVQKRAREADQRDIVLYVPDRLLAYDRATGRGVALNYEFAWKGKSTAGQSHETAPSLYAKTDRQGFADHAAGEYQATVEVARAAFARGDLFEAVPGQLFAEPCERSPA
;
A
#
# COMPACT_ATOMS: atom_id res chain seq x y z
N PRO A 1 -13.44 11.64 -14.28
CA PRO A 1 -12.40 10.72 -13.78
C PRO A 1 -11.10 11.47 -13.48
N CYS A 2 -10.54 11.29 -12.28
CA CYS A 2 -9.28 11.92 -11.88
C CYS A 2 -8.04 11.14 -12.34
N VAL A 3 -8.19 10.12 -13.18
CA VAL A 3 -7.12 9.23 -13.64
C VAL A 3 -7.01 9.33 -15.15
N VAL A 4 -5.79 9.48 -15.65
CA VAL A 4 -5.46 9.31 -17.07
C VAL A 4 -4.74 7.98 -17.24
N ILE A 5 -5.24 7.15 -18.15
CA ILE A 5 -4.57 5.91 -18.57
C ILE A 5 -3.69 6.25 -19.77
N SER A 6 -2.38 6.10 -19.63
CA SER A 6 -1.40 6.33 -20.69
C SER A 6 -1.10 5.06 -21.48
N GLU A 7 -1.17 3.89 -20.84
CA GLU A 7 -0.88 2.61 -21.48
C GLU A 7 -1.86 1.53 -21.02
N ARG A 8 -2.17 0.61 -21.92
CA ARG A 8 -3.04 -0.53 -21.66
C ARG A 8 -2.50 -1.77 -22.33
N SER A 9 -2.31 -2.81 -21.53
CA SER A 9 -2.09 -4.18 -21.99
C SER A 9 -3.18 -5.11 -21.43
N ALA A 10 -3.05 -6.41 -21.71
CA ALA A 10 -3.94 -7.42 -21.13
C ALA A 10 -3.76 -7.55 -19.61
N THR A 11 -2.56 -7.28 -19.09
CA THR A 11 -2.17 -7.57 -17.69
C THR A 11 -1.78 -6.32 -16.90
N ARG A 12 -1.67 -5.16 -17.55
CA ARG A 12 -1.22 -3.92 -16.92
C ARG A 12 -1.94 -2.70 -17.49
N LEU A 13 -2.29 -1.77 -16.61
CA LEU A 13 -2.62 -0.39 -16.94
C LEU A 13 -1.53 0.51 -16.37
N ALA A 14 -1.09 1.51 -17.14
CA ALA A 14 -0.24 2.57 -16.65
C ALA A 14 -0.94 3.91 -16.83
N GLY A 15 -0.68 4.85 -15.92
CA GLY A 15 -1.38 6.11 -15.87
C GLY A 15 -0.97 6.98 -14.69
N HIS A 16 -1.64 8.11 -14.54
CA HIS A 16 -1.39 9.05 -13.45
C HIS A 16 -2.69 9.73 -13.00
N ILE A 17 -2.66 10.27 -11.78
CA ILE A 17 -3.77 11.06 -11.22
C ILE A 17 -3.63 12.50 -11.69
N ILE A 18 -4.69 13.06 -12.27
CA ILE A 18 -4.80 14.49 -12.54
C ILE A 18 -5.02 15.19 -11.21
N ARG A 19 -3.98 15.87 -10.74
CA ARG A 19 -4.05 16.69 -9.53
C ARG A 19 -4.29 18.14 -9.92
N GLY A 20 -5.43 18.68 -9.52
CA GLY A 20 -5.66 20.13 -9.55
C GLY A 20 -4.74 20.87 -8.58
N GLU A 21 -4.79 22.20 -8.61
CA GLU A 21 -4.10 23.03 -7.62
C GLU A 21 -4.54 22.68 -6.19
N ALA A 22 -3.65 22.92 -5.22
CA ALA A 22 -4.00 22.72 -3.82
C ALA A 22 -5.10 23.72 -3.44
N PRO A 23 -6.24 23.26 -2.87
CA PRO A 23 -7.27 24.17 -2.43
C PRO A 23 -6.75 25.04 -1.28
N VAL A 24 -7.25 26.28 -1.19
CA VAL A 24 -6.87 27.23 -0.14
C VAL A 24 -7.48 26.85 1.21
N GLU A 25 -8.64 26.21 1.21
CA GLU A 25 -9.35 25.77 2.41
C GLU A 25 -8.92 24.35 2.82
N GLU A 26 -8.56 24.20 4.10
CA GLU A 26 -8.04 22.94 4.66
C GLU A 26 -9.07 21.79 4.59
N ASP A 27 -10.36 22.09 4.71
CA ASP A 27 -11.44 21.11 4.63
C ASP A 27 -11.58 20.49 3.22
N GLN A 28 -11.18 21.23 2.18
CA GLN A 28 -11.16 20.75 0.80
C GLN A 28 -9.86 20.00 0.45
N ARG A 29 -8.80 20.11 1.27
CA ARG A 29 -7.50 19.46 1.01
C ARG A 29 -7.61 17.95 0.88
N THR A 30 -8.41 17.31 1.73
CA THR A 30 -8.66 15.86 1.71
C THR A 30 -9.55 15.40 0.54
N ARG A 31 -10.30 16.32 -0.08
CA ARG A 31 -11.16 16.07 -1.25
C ARG A 31 -10.42 16.19 -2.57
N ARG A 32 -9.17 16.67 -2.55
CA ARG A 32 -8.31 16.73 -3.74
C ARG A 32 -8.14 15.34 -4.34
N ALA A 33 -8.21 15.28 -5.66
CA ALA A 33 -7.95 14.06 -6.41
C ALA A 33 -6.56 13.47 -6.06
N SER A 34 -6.55 12.19 -5.74
CA SER A 34 -5.35 11.45 -5.36
C SER A 34 -5.50 9.98 -5.74
N VAL A 35 -4.45 9.17 -5.54
CA VAL A 35 -4.53 7.72 -5.78
C VAL A 35 -5.63 7.06 -4.93
N MET A 36 -5.96 7.63 -3.76
CA MET A 36 -7.07 7.16 -2.93
C MET A 36 -8.43 7.37 -3.60
N SER A 37 -8.56 8.33 -4.52
CA SER A 37 -9.79 8.49 -5.31
C SER A 37 -9.97 7.30 -6.26
N LEU A 38 -8.90 6.82 -6.91
CA LEU A 38 -8.94 5.60 -7.73
C LEU A 38 -9.29 4.38 -6.88
N VAL A 39 -8.68 4.23 -5.70
CA VAL A 39 -8.99 3.12 -4.78
C VAL A 39 -10.46 3.15 -4.37
N ARG A 40 -11.01 4.32 -4.03
CA ARG A 40 -12.44 4.47 -3.70
C ARG A 40 -13.34 4.09 -4.87
N ASP A 41 -13.02 4.53 -6.09
CA ASP A 41 -13.77 4.17 -7.29
C ASP A 41 -13.75 2.65 -7.53
N MET A 42 -12.60 2.00 -7.30
CA MET A 42 -12.48 0.53 -7.37
C MET A 42 -13.34 -0.15 -6.30
N VAL A 43 -13.25 0.27 -5.03
CA VAL A 43 -14.07 -0.30 -3.95
C VAL A 43 -15.56 -0.14 -4.24
N ALA A 44 -15.99 1.03 -4.70
CA ALA A 44 -17.39 1.27 -5.07
C ALA A 44 -17.87 0.37 -6.22
N ALA A 45 -16.97 -0.01 -7.13
CA ALA A 45 -17.29 -0.91 -8.24
C ALA A 45 -17.34 -2.39 -7.84
N PHE A 46 -16.59 -2.81 -6.82
CA PHE A 46 -16.49 -4.21 -6.41
C PHE A 46 -17.34 -4.57 -5.18
N THR A 47 -17.72 -3.60 -4.34
CA THR A 47 -18.42 -3.89 -3.08
C THR A 47 -19.84 -4.41 -3.30
N SER A 48 -20.31 -5.25 -2.39
CA SER A 48 -21.67 -5.79 -2.36
C SER A 48 -22.21 -5.80 -0.95
N ASN A 49 -23.47 -5.36 -0.77
CA ASN A 49 -24.15 -5.42 0.53
C ASN A 49 -24.44 -6.86 0.98
N ALA A 50 -24.33 -7.84 0.08
CA ALA A 50 -24.58 -9.24 0.38
C ALA A 50 -23.40 -9.95 1.05
N ASP A 51 -22.17 -9.46 0.87
CA ASP A 51 -20.97 -10.07 1.41
C ASP A 51 -19.94 -9.02 1.85
N PRO A 52 -19.72 -8.83 3.16
CA PRO A 52 -18.75 -7.87 3.68
C PRO A 52 -17.29 -8.27 3.45
N LEU A 53 -17.02 -9.52 3.05
CA LEU A 53 -15.66 -10.00 2.75
C LEU A 53 -15.22 -9.71 1.31
N LEU A 54 -16.13 -9.29 0.44
CA LEU A 54 -15.79 -8.86 -0.92
C LEU A 54 -15.14 -7.47 -0.90
N GLY A 55 -13.83 -7.42 -1.07
CA GLY A 55 -13.07 -6.18 -0.99
C GLY A 55 -11.63 -6.29 -1.51
N LEU A 56 -10.85 -5.23 -1.27
CA LEU A 56 -9.44 -5.15 -1.64
C LEU A 56 -8.56 -5.51 -0.43
N PHE A 57 -7.54 -6.34 -0.64
CA PHE A 57 -6.67 -6.83 0.44
C PHE A 57 -5.21 -6.51 0.14
N GLY A 58 -4.48 -5.98 1.12
CA GLY A 58 -3.05 -5.71 0.96
C GLY A 58 -2.56 -4.62 1.90
N ALA A 59 -1.64 -3.78 1.43
CA ALA A 59 -0.92 -2.82 2.25
C ALA A 59 -0.91 -1.42 1.63
N PHE A 60 -0.94 -0.42 2.51
CA PHE A 60 -0.64 0.97 2.23
C PHE A 60 0.68 1.31 2.92
N ALA A 61 1.67 1.78 2.16
CA ALA A 61 2.97 2.16 2.70
C ALA A 61 2.92 3.53 3.36
N TYR A 62 3.88 3.80 4.25
CA TYR A 62 4.02 5.08 4.94
C TYR A 62 4.11 6.27 3.98
N ASP A 63 4.86 6.11 2.90
CA ASP A 63 5.11 7.17 1.90
C ASP A 63 3.85 7.62 1.14
N LEU A 64 2.73 6.91 1.28
CA LEU A 64 1.44 7.41 0.81
C LEU A 64 1.10 8.80 1.39
N VAL A 65 1.66 9.15 2.54
CA VAL A 65 1.51 10.48 3.15
C VAL A 65 1.95 11.62 2.22
N PHE A 66 2.96 11.42 1.37
CA PHE A 66 3.42 12.44 0.40
C PHE A 66 2.35 12.78 -0.65
N GLN A 67 1.32 11.95 -0.78
CA GLN A 67 0.18 12.23 -1.65
C GLN A 67 -0.82 13.21 -1.01
N ILE A 68 -0.74 13.44 0.30
CA ILE A 68 -1.74 14.15 1.11
C ILE A 68 -1.12 15.38 1.77
N GLU A 69 0.06 15.23 2.36
CA GLU A 69 0.80 16.28 3.07
C GLU A 69 1.93 16.86 2.20
N ASP A 70 2.22 18.15 2.41
CA ASP A 70 3.36 18.82 1.78
C ASP A 70 4.64 18.53 2.57
N LEU A 71 5.18 17.34 2.38
CA LEU A 71 6.41 16.87 3.02
C LEU A 71 7.54 16.78 2.02
N VAL A 72 8.72 17.28 2.42
CA VAL A 72 9.93 17.15 1.62
C VAL A 72 10.54 15.78 1.84
N GLN A 73 10.60 14.96 0.79
CA GLN A 73 11.30 13.69 0.82
C GLN A 73 12.81 13.92 1.06
N LYS A 74 13.33 13.41 2.19
CA LYS A 74 14.74 13.56 2.57
C LYS A 74 15.63 12.37 2.20
N ARG A 75 15.04 11.18 2.01
CA ARG A 75 15.75 9.94 1.70
C ARG A 75 15.31 9.46 0.32
N ALA A 76 16.27 9.06 -0.52
CA ALA A 76 15.97 8.43 -1.81
C ALA A 76 15.19 7.13 -1.59
N ARG A 77 14.32 6.80 -2.55
CA ARG A 77 13.59 5.52 -2.59
C ARG A 77 14.11 4.68 -3.73
N GLU A 78 14.00 3.38 -3.57
CA GLU A 78 14.22 2.44 -4.67
C GLU A 78 13.18 2.67 -5.77
N ALA A 79 13.58 2.46 -7.02
CA ALA A 79 12.75 2.74 -8.19
C ALA A 79 11.50 1.85 -8.28
N ASP A 80 11.51 0.70 -7.60
CA ASP A 80 10.43 -0.28 -7.57
C ASP A 80 9.57 -0.21 -6.29
N GLN A 81 9.75 0.82 -5.46
CA GLN A 81 8.92 1.04 -4.28
C GLN A 81 7.44 1.18 -4.68
N ARG A 82 6.57 0.55 -3.89
CA ARG A 82 5.11 0.58 -4.07
C ARG A 82 4.46 1.21 -2.85
N ASP A 83 3.76 2.32 -3.04
CA ASP A 83 3.05 2.99 -1.96
C ASP A 83 1.71 2.32 -1.62
N ILE A 84 1.13 1.58 -2.57
CA ILE A 84 -0.11 0.81 -2.41
C ILE A 84 0.03 -0.51 -3.16
N VAL A 85 -0.26 -1.62 -2.47
CA VAL A 85 -0.38 -2.95 -3.07
C VAL A 85 -1.69 -3.55 -2.58
N LEU A 86 -2.66 -3.70 -3.49
CA LEU A 86 -3.98 -4.26 -3.19
C LEU A 86 -4.33 -5.35 -4.20
N TYR A 87 -4.85 -6.46 -3.69
CA TYR A 87 -5.34 -7.59 -4.47
C TYR A 87 -6.87 -7.58 -4.51
N VAL A 88 -7.44 -7.98 -5.64
CA VAL A 88 -8.86 -8.34 -5.78
C VAL A 88 -8.92 -9.87 -5.70
N PRO A 89 -9.38 -10.45 -4.58
CA PRO A 89 -9.45 -11.89 -4.46
C PRO A 89 -10.69 -12.41 -5.20
N ASP A 90 -10.50 -13.44 -6.01
CA ASP A 90 -11.56 -14.27 -6.56
C ASP A 90 -11.83 -15.51 -5.70
N ARG A 91 -10.93 -15.84 -4.78
CA ARG A 91 -11.10 -16.89 -3.76
C ARG A 91 -10.58 -16.43 -2.40
N LEU A 92 -11.38 -16.64 -1.36
CA LEU A 92 -11.02 -16.36 0.04
C LEU A 92 -11.28 -17.58 0.92
N LEU A 93 -10.40 -17.84 1.88
CA LEU A 93 -10.65 -18.77 2.98
C LEU A 93 -10.91 -17.96 4.25
N ALA A 94 -12.17 -17.90 4.68
CA ALA A 94 -12.53 -17.31 5.97
C ALA A 94 -12.51 -18.42 7.03
N TYR A 95 -11.61 -18.31 8.00
CA TYR A 95 -11.44 -19.30 9.06
C TYR A 95 -11.73 -18.68 10.42
N ASP A 96 -12.73 -19.23 11.11
CA ASP A 96 -13.04 -18.91 12.49
C ASP A 96 -12.26 -19.83 13.42
N ARG A 97 -11.23 -19.27 14.05
CA ARG A 97 -10.38 -19.99 14.99
C ARG A 97 -11.13 -20.43 16.26
N ALA A 98 -12.17 -19.71 16.69
CA ALA A 98 -12.89 -20.05 17.92
C ALA A 98 -13.75 -21.31 17.74
N THR A 99 -14.37 -21.47 16.57
CA THR A 99 -15.20 -22.64 16.24
C THR A 99 -14.44 -23.74 15.47
N GLY A 100 -13.23 -23.43 14.98
CA GLY A 100 -12.42 -24.33 14.17
C GLY A 100 -12.99 -24.56 12.76
N ARG A 101 -13.92 -23.71 12.31
CA ARG A 101 -14.62 -23.85 11.03
C ARG A 101 -14.06 -22.89 10.00
N GLY A 102 -13.99 -23.34 8.75
CA GLY A 102 -13.61 -22.52 7.61
C GLY A 102 -14.64 -22.58 6.50
N VAL A 103 -14.80 -21.49 5.77
CA VAL A 103 -15.58 -21.43 4.53
C VAL A 103 -14.70 -20.88 3.41
N ALA A 104 -14.75 -21.55 2.26
CA ALA A 104 -14.15 -21.04 1.03
C ALA A 104 -15.20 -20.24 0.26
N LEU A 105 -14.93 -18.95 0.05
CA LEU A 105 -15.72 -18.05 -0.78
C LEU A 105 -15.07 -17.99 -2.15
N ASN A 106 -15.85 -18.21 -3.20
CA ASN A 106 -15.40 -18.09 -4.59
C ASN A 106 -16.27 -17.05 -5.27
N TYR A 107 -15.63 -16.12 -5.96
CA TYR A 107 -16.28 -15.02 -6.65
C TYR A 107 -16.10 -15.18 -8.15
N GLU A 108 -17.16 -14.86 -8.88
CA GLU A 108 -17.17 -14.75 -10.33
C GLU A 108 -17.59 -13.32 -10.69
N PHE A 109 -16.76 -12.63 -11.46
CA PHE A 109 -16.98 -11.25 -11.86
C PHE A 109 -17.49 -11.19 -13.30
N ALA A 110 -18.50 -10.36 -13.55
CA ALA A 110 -19.00 -10.08 -14.88
C ALA A 110 -19.13 -8.57 -15.13
N TRP A 111 -18.70 -8.12 -16.30
CA TRP A 111 -18.78 -6.71 -16.69
C TRP A 111 -18.88 -6.57 -18.21
N LYS A 112 -19.88 -5.80 -18.68
CA LYS A 112 -20.10 -5.47 -20.11
C LYS A 112 -19.98 -6.71 -21.03
N GLY A 113 -20.63 -7.80 -20.65
CA GLY A 113 -20.65 -9.05 -21.43
C GLY A 113 -19.37 -9.90 -21.34
N LYS A 114 -18.38 -9.50 -20.53
CA LYS A 114 -17.22 -10.33 -20.18
C LYS A 114 -17.43 -10.96 -18.81
N SER A 115 -16.88 -12.14 -18.59
CA SER A 115 -16.99 -12.87 -17.33
C SER A 115 -15.68 -13.57 -16.98
N THR A 116 -15.41 -13.74 -15.70
CA THR A 116 -14.39 -14.65 -15.18
C THR A 116 -14.85 -16.10 -15.14
N ALA A 117 -16.14 -16.37 -15.43
CA ALA A 117 -16.71 -17.71 -15.38
C ALA A 117 -15.90 -18.71 -16.19
N GLY A 118 -15.41 -19.75 -15.51
CA GLY A 118 -14.59 -20.81 -16.10
C GLY A 118 -13.12 -20.44 -16.31
N GLN A 119 -12.66 -19.29 -15.84
CA GLN A 119 -11.23 -18.96 -15.77
C GLN A 119 -10.58 -19.66 -14.57
N SER A 120 -9.26 -19.83 -14.62
CA SER A 120 -8.51 -20.39 -13.50
C SER A 120 -8.43 -19.39 -12.35
N HIS A 121 -8.68 -19.88 -11.14
CA HIS A 121 -8.46 -19.14 -9.88
C HIS A 121 -7.04 -19.33 -9.32
N GLU A 122 -6.14 -19.96 -10.09
CA GLU A 122 -4.76 -20.15 -9.65
C GLU A 122 -3.99 -18.83 -9.74
N THR A 123 -3.39 -18.44 -8.61
CA THR A 123 -2.42 -17.35 -8.61
C THR A 123 -1.09 -17.88 -9.15
N ALA A 124 -0.60 -17.29 -10.23
CA ALA A 124 0.70 -17.65 -10.78
C ALA A 124 1.80 -17.50 -9.70
N PRO A 125 2.85 -18.34 -9.72
CA PRO A 125 3.91 -18.25 -8.73
C PRO A 125 4.54 -16.85 -8.74
N SER A 126 4.55 -16.20 -7.58
CA SER A 126 5.40 -15.02 -7.37
C SER A 126 6.82 -15.52 -7.23
N LEU A 127 7.67 -15.29 -8.23
CA LEU A 127 9.08 -15.67 -8.18
C LEU A 127 9.77 -14.89 -7.06
N TYR A 128 10.01 -15.56 -5.93
CA TYR A 128 10.89 -15.04 -4.90
C TYR A 128 12.33 -15.31 -5.33
N ALA A 129 13.01 -14.27 -5.81
CA ALA A 129 14.43 -14.35 -6.13
C ALA A 129 15.22 -14.34 -4.82
N LYS A 130 15.70 -15.52 -4.41
CA LYS A 130 16.69 -15.62 -3.34
C LYS A 130 17.97 -14.97 -3.84
N THR A 131 18.28 -13.79 -3.30
CA THR A 131 19.50 -13.05 -3.61
C THR A 131 20.37 -13.08 -2.37
N ASP A 132 21.68 -13.22 -2.55
CA ASP A 132 22.61 -13.06 -1.45
C ASP A 132 22.50 -11.63 -0.93
N ARG A 133 22.18 -11.51 0.36
CA ARG A 133 22.09 -10.23 1.07
C ARG A 133 22.97 -10.31 2.29
N GLN A 134 23.75 -9.26 2.52
CA GLN A 134 24.48 -9.10 3.77
C GLN A 134 23.56 -8.42 4.78
N GLY A 135 23.73 -8.77 6.06
CA GLY A 135 23.06 -8.02 7.12
C GLY A 135 23.57 -6.58 7.17
N PHE A 136 22.69 -5.64 7.46
CA PHE A 136 23.08 -4.24 7.63
C PHE A 136 22.21 -3.54 8.67
N ALA A 137 22.73 -2.44 9.20
CA ALA A 137 21.99 -1.43 9.95
C ALA A 137 22.15 -0.11 9.20
N ASP A 138 21.07 0.65 9.04
CA ASP A 138 21.15 1.97 8.40
C ASP A 138 21.70 3.07 9.32
N HIS A 139 21.99 2.73 10.58
CA HIS A 139 22.63 3.59 11.57
C HIS A 139 23.93 2.97 12.07
N ALA A 140 25.01 3.75 12.07
CA ALA A 140 26.24 3.44 12.80
C ALA A 140 26.05 3.66 14.32
N ALA A 141 27.01 3.15 15.11
CA ALA A 141 26.99 3.34 16.55
C ALA A 141 26.97 4.84 16.92
N GLY A 142 25.97 5.25 17.71
CA GLY A 142 25.78 6.65 18.12
C GLY A 142 24.84 7.47 17.23
N GLU A 143 24.57 7.04 15.99
CA GLU A 143 23.73 7.83 15.06
C GLU A 143 22.26 7.88 15.48
N TYR A 144 21.74 6.79 16.04
CA TYR A 144 20.38 6.79 16.59
C TYR A 144 20.28 7.73 17.81
N GLN A 145 21.28 7.72 18.68
CA GLN A 145 21.36 8.62 19.83
C GLN A 145 21.43 10.08 19.38
N ALA A 146 22.22 10.39 18.33
CA ALA A 146 22.28 11.71 17.75
C ALA A 146 20.90 12.16 17.22
N THR A 147 20.14 11.26 16.58
CA THR A 147 18.76 11.53 16.15
C THR A 147 17.84 11.85 17.34
N VAL A 148 17.97 11.13 18.46
CA VAL A 148 17.22 11.41 19.68
C VAL A 148 17.56 12.78 20.26
N GLU A 149 18.84 13.17 20.29
CA GLU A 149 19.26 14.49 20.77
C GLU A 149 18.72 15.64 19.90
N VAL A 150 18.63 15.45 18.58
CA VAL A 150 17.96 16.39 17.67
C VAL A 150 16.49 16.55 18.03
N ALA A 151 15.77 15.44 18.27
CA ALA A 151 14.37 15.49 18.69
C ALA A 151 14.19 16.20 20.04
N ARG A 152 15.06 15.92 21.03
CA ARG A 152 15.04 16.59 22.34
C ARG A 152 15.24 18.09 22.23
N ALA A 153 16.14 18.55 21.35
CA ALA A 153 16.34 19.96 21.10
C ALA A 153 15.10 20.64 20.48
N ALA A 154 14.36 19.94 19.61
CA ALA A 154 13.10 20.41 19.07
C ALA A 154 12.01 20.50 20.16
N PHE A 155 11.91 19.49 21.04
CA PHE A 155 10.99 19.51 22.18
C PHE A 155 11.25 20.68 23.13
N ALA A 156 12.53 20.94 23.44
CA ALA A 156 12.92 22.02 24.34
C ALA A 156 12.52 23.42 23.84
N ARG A 157 12.34 23.60 22.53
CA ARG A 157 11.91 24.87 21.92
C ARG A 157 10.41 24.90 21.60
N GLY A 158 9.68 23.82 21.86
CA GLY A 158 8.25 23.71 21.59
C GLY A 158 7.89 23.42 20.13
N ASP A 159 8.85 22.98 19.29
CA ASP A 159 8.59 22.64 17.89
C ASP A 159 7.78 21.32 17.77
N LEU A 160 7.97 20.40 18.72
CA LEU A 160 7.34 19.07 18.77
C LEU A 160 7.03 18.69 20.22
N PHE A 161 6.07 17.79 20.42
CA PHE A 161 5.78 17.18 21.74
C PHE A 161 6.29 15.75 21.85
N GLU A 162 6.30 15.02 20.74
CA GLU A 162 6.76 13.64 20.64
C GLU A 162 7.30 13.39 19.23
N ALA A 163 8.25 12.45 19.10
CA ALA A 163 8.74 11.96 17.82
C ALA A 163 9.04 10.46 17.94
N VAL A 164 8.78 9.70 16.86
CA VAL A 164 9.01 8.25 16.79
C VAL A 164 10.08 7.97 15.72
N PRO A 165 11.38 8.12 16.02
CA PRO A 165 12.44 7.80 15.07
C PRO A 165 12.52 6.30 14.84
N GLY A 166 12.88 5.92 13.62
CA GLY A 166 13.07 4.52 13.21
C GLY A 166 14.49 4.27 12.73
N GLN A 167 14.98 3.06 12.98
CA GLN A 167 16.21 2.51 12.41
C GLN A 167 15.89 1.18 11.73
N LEU A 168 16.54 0.94 10.60
CA LEU A 168 16.35 -0.23 9.77
C LEU A 168 17.49 -1.22 10.01
N PHE A 169 17.10 -2.46 10.25
CA PHE A 169 17.99 -3.61 10.29
C PHE A 169 17.57 -4.61 9.23
N ALA A 170 18.54 -5.30 8.64
CA ALA A 170 18.30 -6.45 7.79
C ALA A 170 19.27 -7.56 8.14
N GLU A 171 18.80 -8.80 7.99
CA GLU A 171 19.59 -10.01 8.12
C GLU A 171 19.27 -10.95 6.94
N PRO A 172 20.22 -11.82 6.54
CA PRO A 172 19.94 -12.85 5.56
C PRO A 172 18.81 -13.76 6.04
N CYS A 173 17.80 -13.98 5.21
CA CYS A 173 16.70 -14.89 5.49
C CYS A 173 16.68 -16.02 4.45
N GLU A 174 17.03 -17.22 4.90
CA GLU A 174 17.11 -18.41 4.03
C GLU A 174 15.73 -18.99 3.67
N ARG A 175 14.69 -18.61 4.43
CA ARG A 175 13.32 -19.11 4.26
C ARG A 175 12.59 -18.31 3.17
N SER A 176 11.76 -19.00 2.40
CA SER A 176 10.76 -18.33 1.58
C SER A 176 9.69 -17.69 2.47
N PRO A 177 9.03 -16.62 2.00
CA PRO A 177 7.80 -16.10 2.61
C PRO A 177 6.60 -17.05 2.48
N ALA A 178 6.67 -18.02 1.56
CA ALA A 178 5.69 -19.08 1.34
C ALA A 178 5.95 -20.28 2.25
#